data_AF-A0A950LQC7-F1
#
_entry.id   AF-A0A950LQC7-F1
#
_cell.length_a   1.000
_cell.length_b   1.000
_cell.length_c   1.000
_cell.angle_alpha   90.00
_cell.angle_beta   90.00
_cell.angle_gamma   90.00
#
_symmetry.space_group_name_H-M   'P 1'
#
loop_
_entity.id
_entity.type
_entity.pdbx_description
1 polymer ?
#
loop_
_entity_poly.entity_id
_entity_poly.type
_entity_poly.pdbx_seq_one_letter_code
_entity_poly.pdbx_strand_id
1 'polypeptide(L)'
;PAHGVDMFIKSFGSQFVFLQGHLEYDANSLAREYRRDMGQYLRGETDRLPTRPKGYFGAAAEAALDALALRASQDRSSALLEELTTIEALAPVRAEWRDAATSFYRNWINSLAPRATLAPEPALLTVEAGAH
;
A
#
# COMPACT_ATOMS: atom_id res chain seq x y z
N PRO A 1 -3.64 20.04 -1.70
CA PRO A 1 -3.85 18.93 -2.67
C PRO A 1 -5.18 18.23 -2.38
N ALA A 2 -6.02 18.05 -3.40
CA ALA A 2 -7.24 17.25 -3.29
C ALA A 2 -6.85 15.78 -3.15
N HIS A 3 -7.21 15.15 -2.03
CA HIS A 3 -7.03 13.71 -1.84
C HIS A 3 -7.99 13.01 -2.80
N GLY A 4 -7.43 12.34 -3.82
CA GLY A 4 -8.18 11.43 -4.68
C GLY A 4 -8.74 10.27 -3.84
N VAL A 5 -9.83 9.68 -4.30
CA VAL A 5 -10.47 8.57 -3.58
C VAL A 5 -9.55 7.34 -3.62
N ASP A 6 -8.90 7.04 -2.49
CA ASP A 6 -7.95 5.91 -2.36
C ASP A 6 -8.61 4.53 -2.55
N MET A 7 -9.94 4.46 -2.43
CA MET A 7 -10.73 3.23 -2.63
C MET A 7 -12.16 3.55 -3.08
N PHE A 8 -12.66 2.87 -4.12
CA PHE A 8 -14.08 2.95 -4.50
C PHE A 8 -14.68 1.59 -4.83
N ILE A 9 -15.98 1.44 -4.55
CA ILE A 9 -16.75 0.21 -4.77
C ILE A 9 -17.77 0.46 -5.88
N LYS A 10 -17.90 -0.49 -6.80
CA LYS A 10 -18.91 -0.45 -7.87
C LYS A 10 -19.61 -1.79 -8.02
N SER A 11 -20.93 -1.75 -8.23
CA SER A 11 -21.75 -2.95 -8.37
C SER A 11 -22.31 -3.05 -9.78
N PHE A 12 -22.00 -4.15 -10.48
CA PHE A 12 -22.48 -4.45 -11.83
C PHE A 12 -23.00 -5.90 -11.95
N GLY A 13 -23.77 -6.36 -10.96
CA GLY A 13 -24.13 -7.79 -10.83
C GLY A 13 -23.08 -8.63 -10.10
N SER A 14 -21.92 -8.05 -9.81
CA SER A 14 -20.92 -8.50 -8.83
C SER A 14 -20.30 -7.26 -8.17
N GLN A 15 -19.73 -7.42 -6.98
CA GLN A 15 -19.08 -6.33 -6.26
C GLN A 15 -17.63 -6.18 -6.74
N PHE A 16 -17.29 -5.00 -7.26
CA PHE A 16 -15.93 -4.64 -7.65
C PHE A 16 -15.35 -3.66 -6.63
N VAL A 17 -14.14 -3.94 -6.17
CA VAL A 17 -13.37 -3.06 -5.31
C VAL A 17 -12.14 -2.57 -6.06
N PHE A 18 -12.00 -1.26 -6.16
CA PHE A 18 -10.88 -0.60 -6.82
C PHE A 18 -10.05 0.11 -5.76
N LEU A 19 -8.74 -0.13 -5.77
CA LEU A 19 -7.77 0.42 -4.83
C LEU A 19 -6.79 1.29 -5.61
N GLN A 20 -6.52 2.50 -5.12
CA GLN A 20 -5.44 3.33 -5.61
C GLN A 20 -4.27 3.26 -4.62
N GLY A 21 -3.11 2.82 -5.11
CA GLY A 21 -1.92 2.55 -4.29
C GLY A 21 -1.67 1.07 -4.04
N HIS A 22 -0.58 0.77 -3.34
CA HIS A 22 -0.09 -0.59 -3.11
C HIS A 22 -0.19 -0.99 -1.64
N LEU A 23 -1.40 -1.34 -1.19
CA LEU A 23 -1.64 -1.80 0.18
C LEU A 23 -0.92 -3.12 0.49
N GLU A 24 -0.53 -3.86 -0.55
CA GLU A 24 0.21 -5.12 -0.50
C GLU A 24 1.72 -4.95 -0.30
N TYR A 25 2.26 -3.74 -0.43
CA TYR A 25 3.72 -3.54 -0.36
C TYR A 25 4.27 -3.82 1.03
N ASP A 26 5.37 -4.59 1.05
CA ASP A 26 6.23 -4.69 2.21
C ASP A 26 6.99 -3.38 2.45
N ALA A 27 7.44 -3.20 3.69
CA ALA A 27 8.03 -1.97 4.20
C ALA A 27 9.25 -1.47 3.41
N ASN A 28 9.96 -2.35 2.69
CA ASN A 28 11.15 -2.01 1.90
C ASN A 28 10.88 -1.84 0.39
N SER A 29 9.64 -2.05 -0.08
CA SER A 29 9.34 -2.12 -1.51
C SER A 29 9.68 -0.81 -2.24
N LEU A 30 9.24 0.33 -1.70
CA LEU A 30 9.53 1.65 -2.26
C LEU A 30 11.03 2.00 -2.20
N ALA A 31 11.76 1.51 -1.20
CA ALA A 31 13.22 1.72 -1.15
C ALA A 31 13.94 0.94 -2.26
N ARG A 32 13.52 -0.30 -2.54
CA ARG A 32 14.06 -1.11 -3.65
C ARG A 32 13.78 -0.49 -5.01
N GLU A 33 12.57 0.02 -5.21
CA GLU A 33 12.20 0.74 -6.44
C GLU A 33 13.04 1.99 -6.62
N TYR A 34 13.16 2.84 -5.59
CA TYR A 34 13.98 4.03 -5.66
C TYR A 34 15.46 3.72 -5.91
N ARG A 35 16.01 2.69 -5.24
CA ARG A 35 17.39 2.22 -5.48
C ARG A 35 17.58 1.78 -6.93
N ARG A 36 16.65 0.99 -7.46
CA ARG A 36 16.68 0.50 -8.84
C ARG A 36 16.63 1.66 -9.84
N ASP A 37 15.76 2.63 -9.61
CA ASP A 37 15.60 3.79 -10.49
C ASP A 37 16.80 4.73 -10.43
N MET A 38 17.36 4.96 -9.24
CA MET A 38 18.57 5.75 -9.09
C MET A 38 19.78 5.05 -9.75
N GLY A 39 19.85 3.72 -9.66
CA GLY A 39 20.86 2.94 -10.35
C GLY A 39 20.77 3.05 -11.87
N GLN A 40 19.56 3.00 -12.43
CA GLN A 40 19.33 3.22 -13.87
C GLN A 40 19.78 4.63 -14.28
N TYR A 41 19.42 5.63 -13.47
CA TYR A 41 19.81 7.02 -13.72
C TYR A 41 21.33 7.20 -13.73
N LEU A 42 22.03 6.68 -12.70
CA LEU A 42 23.49 6.77 -12.60
C LEU A 42 24.21 6.03 -13.74
N ARG A 43 23.65 4.92 -14.25
CA ARG A 43 24.20 4.21 -15.41
C ARG A 43 23.88 4.87 -16.76
N GLY A 44 23.09 5.95 -16.77
CA GLY A 44 22.63 6.60 -18.00
C GLY A 44 21.59 5.79 -18.78
N GLU A 45 20.96 4.79 -18.16
CA GLU A 45 19.86 4.02 -18.75
C GLU A 45 18.57 4.85 -18.83
N THR A 46 18.48 5.91 -18.03
CA THR A 46 17.41 6.92 -18.08
C THR A 46 17.98 8.30 -17.78
N ASP A 47 17.46 9.33 -18.45
CA ASP A 47 17.82 10.72 -18.15
C ASP A 47 16.96 11.34 -17.05
N ARG A 48 15.92 10.63 -16.60
CA ARG A 48 15.02 11.11 -15.57
C ARG A 48 15.57 10.78 -14.19
N LEU A 49 15.99 11.81 -13.46
CA LEU A 49 16.34 11.69 -12.05
C LEU A 49 15.09 11.24 -11.25
N PRO A 50 15.12 10.10 -10.53
CA PRO A 50 13.97 9.66 -9.77
C PRO A 50 13.71 10.59 -8.59
N THR A 51 12.44 10.92 -8.37
CA THR A 51 12.00 11.58 -7.15
C THR A 51 11.88 10.56 -6.03
N ARG A 52 12.41 10.87 -4.85
CA ARG A 52 12.20 10.04 -3.67
C ARG A 52 10.71 9.90 -3.34
N PRO A 53 10.25 8.72 -2.87
CA PRO A 53 8.89 8.54 -2.37
C PRO A 53 8.56 9.51 -1.24
N LYS A 54 7.42 10.20 -1.34
CA LYS A 54 7.00 11.22 -0.36
C LYS A 54 6.41 10.56 0.89
N GLY A 55 6.84 11.00 2.07
CA GLY A 55 6.28 10.53 3.35
C GLY A 55 6.59 9.07 3.68
N TYR A 56 7.58 8.48 3.01
CA TYR A 56 7.99 7.09 3.20
C TYR A 56 9.25 6.96 4.06
N PHE A 57 10.25 7.80 3.81
CA PHE A 57 11.49 7.84 4.58
C PHE A 57 11.36 8.78 5.77
N GLY A 58 12.11 8.52 6.85
CA GLY A 58 12.23 9.46 7.96
C GLY A 58 13.05 10.70 7.57
N ALA A 59 12.87 11.83 8.28
CA ALA A 59 13.46 13.12 7.91
C ALA A 59 14.99 13.09 7.68
N ALA A 60 15.74 12.34 8.49
CA ALA A 60 17.19 12.19 8.32
C ALA A 60 17.55 11.42 7.04
N ALA A 61 16.81 10.35 6.73
CA ALA A 61 16.96 9.59 5.49
C ALA A 61 16.58 10.45 4.27
N GLU A 62 15.49 11.21 4.36
CA GLU A 62 15.10 12.14 3.29
C GLU A 62 16.22 13.13 2.95
N ALA A 63 16.82 13.77 3.96
CA ALA A 63 17.92 14.70 3.77
C ALA A 63 19.15 14.03 3.12
N ALA A 64 19.49 12.80 3.52
CA ALA A 64 20.58 12.04 2.92
C ALA A 64 20.30 11.70 1.44
N LEU A 65 19.06 11.31 1.12
CA LEU A 65 18.65 11.00 -0.24
C LEU A 65 18.58 12.24 -1.14
N ASP A 66 18.18 13.39 -0.59
CA ASP A 66 18.18 14.67 -1.30
C ASP A 66 19.62 15.11 -1.63
N ALA A 67 20.56 14.93 -0.69
CA ALA A 67 21.99 15.18 -0.93
C ALA A 67 22.58 14.24 -1.98
N LEU A 68 22.22 12.94 -1.94
CA LEU A 68 22.61 11.96 -2.94
C LEU A 68 22.07 12.33 -4.33
N ALA A 69 20.79 12.70 -4.43
CA ALA A 69 20.17 13.09 -5.69
C ALA A 69 20.81 14.35 -6.29
N LEU A 70 21.16 15.34 -5.45
CA LEU A 70 21.90 16.52 -5.90
C LEU A 70 23.25 16.14 -6.49
N ARG A 71 24.03 15.30 -5.81
CA ARG A 71 25.33 14.83 -6.31
C ARG A 71 25.17 14.04 -7.61
N ALA A 72 24.20 13.13 -7.68
CA ALA A 72 23.88 12.36 -8.89
C ALA A 72 23.47 13.24 -10.08
N SER A 73 22.83 14.39 -9.81
CA SER A 73 22.46 15.35 -10.87
C SER A 73 23.66 16.09 -11.47
N GLN A 74 24.75 16.22 -10.72
CA GLN A 74 25.97 16.92 -11.11
C GLN A 74 26.99 15.98 -11.75
N ASP A 75 27.11 14.78 -11.20
CA ASP A 75 28.07 13.77 -11.63
C ASP A 75 27.48 12.37 -11.46
N ARG A 76 27.43 11.61 -12.55
CA ARG A 76 26.94 10.22 -12.57
C ARG A 76 28.10 9.23 -12.38
N SER A 77 28.96 9.46 -11.40
CA SER A 77 30.14 8.63 -11.17
C SER A 77 29.78 7.25 -10.60
N SER A 78 30.63 6.27 -10.90
CA SER A 78 30.50 4.90 -10.39
C SER A 78 30.58 4.82 -8.86
N ALA A 79 31.27 5.77 -8.20
CA ALA A 79 31.34 5.85 -6.74
C ALA A 79 29.95 6.00 -6.11
N LEU A 80 29.03 6.73 -6.76
CA LEU A 80 27.65 6.88 -6.27
C LEU A 80 26.84 5.58 -6.34
N LEU A 81 27.21 4.63 -7.22
CA LEU A 81 26.54 3.32 -7.28
C LEU A 81 26.77 2.51 -6.02
N GLU A 82 27.93 2.64 -5.37
CA GLU A 82 28.24 1.96 -4.12
C GLU A 82 27.35 2.49 -2.98
N GLU A 83 27.11 3.81 -2.94
CA GLU A 83 26.25 4.44 -1.94
C GLU A 83 24.79 3.93 -2.02
N LEU A 84 24.33 3.51 -3.20
CA LEU A 84 22.97 2.97 -3.38
C LEU A 84 22.70 1.71 -2.56
N THR A 85 23.73 0.96 -2.17
CA THR A 85 23.59 -0.24 -1.35
C THR A 85 22.98 0.05 0.03
N THR A 86 23.11 1.29 0.51
CA THR A 86 22.61 1.72 1.82
C THR A 86 21.13 2.12 1.83
N ILE A 87 20.53 2.34 0.65
CA ILE A 87 19.17 2.89 0.53
C ILE A 87 18.11 1.99 1.17
N GLU A 88 18.25 0.66 1.06
CA GLU A 88 17.28 -0.27 1.65
C GLU A 88 17.28 -0.21 3.18
N ALA A 89 18.43 0.09 3.81
CA ALA A 89 18.53 0.27 5.27
C ALA A 89 17.88 1.57 5.77
N LEU A 90 17.59 2.52 4.86
CA LEU A 90 16.85 3.73 5.19
C LEU A 90 15.33 3.50 5.22
N ALA A 91 14.85 2.37 4.73
CA ALA A 91 13.43 2.03 4.72
C ALA A 91 12.83 2.02 6.13
N PRO A 92 11.54 2.36 6.28
CA PRO A 92 10.86 2.21 7.56
C PRO A 92 10.87 0.74 8.00
N VAL A 93 11.03 0.51 9.30
CA VAL A 93 11.08 -0.85 9.89
C VAL A 93 9.75 -1.59 9.65
N ARG A 94 8.64 -0.86 9.60
CA ARG A 94 7.30 -1.39 9.35
C ARG A 94 6.59 -0.53 8.31
N ALA A 95 5.79 -1.20 7.49
CA ALA A 95 4.80 -0.53 6.66
C ALA A 95 3.66 -0.02 7.55
N GLU A 96 3.60 1.29 7.79
CA GLU A 96 2.56 1.93 8.62
C GLU A 96 1.14 1.63 8.10
N TRP A 97 0.99 1.36 6.80
CA TRP A 97 -0.28 1.00 6.16
C TRP A 97 -0.66 -0.48 6.33
N ARG A 98 0.21 -1.35 6.87
CA ARG A 98 0.01 -2.81 6.88
C ARG A 98 -1.23 -3.24 7.67
N ASP A 99 -1.53 -2.56 8.77
CA ASP A 99 -2.69 -2.90 9.60
C ASP A 99 -4.00 -2.50 8.93
N ALA A 100 -4.02 -1.34 8.28
CA ALA A 100 -5.14 -0.91 7.46
C ALA A 100 -5.36 -1.88 6.28
N ALA A 101 -4.29 -2.26 5.57
CA ALA A 101 -4.34 -3.24 4.50
C ALA A 101 -4.89 -4.59 4.97
N THR A 102 -4.36 -5.12 6.07
CA THR A 102 -4.81 -6.40 6.66
C THR A 102 -6.28 -6.35 7.06
N SER A 103 -6.72 -5.24 7.69
CA SER A 103 -8.11 -5.06 8.08
C SER A 103 -9.03 -4.98 6.87
N PHE A 104 -8.60 -4.25 5.83
CA PHE A 104 -9.32 -4.16 4.57
C PHE A 104 -9.51 -5.54 3.93
N TYR A 105 -8.43 -6.29 3.70
CA TYR A 105 -8.50 -7.61 3.06
C TYR A 105 -9.33 -8.59 3.89
N ARG A 106 -9.19 -8.58 5.22
CA ARG A 106 -10.01 -9.40 6.12
C ARG A 106 -11.50 -9.08 5.98
N ASN A 107 -11.86 -7.80 6.04
CA ASN A 107 -13.26 -7.37 5.95
C ASN A 107 -13.85 -7.70 4.58
N TRP A 108 -13.06 -7.52 3.52
CA TRP A 108 -13.49 -7.86 2.17
C TRP A 108 -13.75 -9.36 2.02
N ILE A 109 -12.82 -10.23 2.45
CA ILE A 109 -13.02 -11.69 2.42
C ILE A 109 -14.25 -12.09 3.24
N ASN A 110 -14.45 -11.50 4.43
CA ASN A 110 -15.62 -11.77 5.27
C ASN A 110 -16.92 -11.30 4.60
N SER A 111 -16.90 -10.22 3.82
CA SER A 111 -18.07 -9.75 3.07
C SER A 111 -18.47 -10.68 1.92
N LEU A 112 -17.52 -11.47 1.41
CA LEU A 112 -17.74 -12.48 0.37
C LEU A 112 -18.25 -13.80 0.95
N ALA A 113 -18.06 -14.04 2.25
CA ALA A 113 -18.60 -15.23 2.91
C ALA A 113 -20.14 -15.21 2.79
N PRO A 114 -20.79 -16.34 2.48
CA PRO A 114 -22.24 -16.41 2.51
C PRO A 114 -22.69 -15.93 3.89
N ARG A 115 -23.56 -14.91 3.94
CA ARG A 115 -24.33 -14.69 5.17
C ARG A 115 -25.04 -16.01 5.41
N ALA A 116 -24.64 -16.74 6.46
CA ALA A 116 -25.48 -17.78 6.99
C ALA A 116 -26.84 -17.13 7.15
N THR A 117 -27.80 -17.55 6.34
CA THR A 117 -29.20 -17.22 6.56
C THR A 117 -29.46 -17.70 7.97
N LEU A 118 -29.51 -16.77 8.93
CA LEU A 118 -30.17 -17.01 10.19
C LEU A 118 -31.54 -17.52 9.76
N ALA A 119 -31.77 -18.82 9.92
CA ALA A 119 -33.06 -19.40 9.67
C ALA A 119 -34.08 -18.56 10.46
N PRO A 120 -35.23 -18.20 9.88
CA PRO A 120 -36.27 -17.54 10.66
C PRO A 120 -36.51 -18.38 11.92
N GLU A 121 -36.52 -17.73 13.10
CA GLU A 121 -36.93 -18.42 14.32
C GLU A 121 -38.24 -19.16 14.03
N PRO A 122 -38.35 -20.45 14.38
CA PRO A 122 -39.59 -21.17 14.17
C PRO A 122 -40.68 -20.42 14.95
N ALA A 123 -41.70 -19.95 14.22
CA ALA A 123 -42.88 -19.33 14.82
C ALA A 123 -43.41 -20.29 15.90
N LEU A 124 -43.37 -19.85 17.16
CA LEU A 124 -44.06 -20.51 18.25
C LEU A 124 -45.54 -20.62 17.85
N LEU A 125 -45.97 -21.83 17.51
CA LEU A 125 -47.39 -22.16 17.38
C LEU A 125 -48.00 -21.99 18.79
N THR A 126 -48.56 -20.82 19.05
CA THR A 126 -49.49 -20.64 20.16
C THR A 126 -50.76 -21.41 19.79
N VAL A 127 -50.86 -22.63 20.30
CA VAL A 127 -52.14 -23.36 20.31
C VAL A 127 -53.02 -22.62 21.32
N GLU A 128 -53.95 -21.81 20.82
CA GLU A 128 -55.09 -21.37 21.63
C GLU A 128 -55.97 -22.60 21.89
N ALA A 129 -55.87 -23.14 23.10
CA ALA A 129 -56.87 -24.06 23.62
C ALA A 129 -58.13 -23.23 23.94
N GLY A 130 -59.11 -23.34 23.06
CA GLY A 130 -60.41 -22.71 23.19
C GLY A 130 -61.14 -23.10 24.47
N ALA A 131 -61.91 -22.14 24.97
CA ALA A 131 -62.91 -22.35 26.00
C ALA A 131 -63.94 -23.40 25.56
N HIS A 132 -64.27 -24.33 26.46
CA HIS A 132 -65.62 -24.72 26.86
C HIS A 132 -65.57 -25.57 28.12
#